data_AF-A0A1I8BUV6-F1
#
_entry.id   AF-A0A1I8BUV6-F1
#
_cell.length_a   1.000
_cell.length_b   1.000
_cell.length_c   1.000
_cell.angle_alpha   90.00
_cell.angle_beta   90.00
_cell.angle_gamma   90.00
#
_symmetry.space_group_name_H-M   'P 1'
#
loop_
_entity.id
_entity.type
_entity.pdbx_description
1 polymer ?
#
loop_
_entity_poly.entity_id
_entity_poly.type
_entity_poly.pdbx_seq_one_letter_code
_entity_poly.pdbx_strand_id
1 'polypeptide(L)'
;MKSKEFPIGHPVVLTRETLLSPQNAPLPWTNPQHNTYKGLLLARVLPPTTMYGLPPLLGYRTHDGRLTFPLCAACADNKQQCHHIDKKRSWVAGYTHVELNKALELGYKVVDVHEVWHYERWDPQLFLGYVNTFVGLKQQASGWPQGCESSEDREHYISEFERVEGIRMDPQLVQINPGLRMIAKILANSLWGKLAQRVGGTEVKYAQTPAEFHQLLDDPTIETLDFDHVSEYMDRCVVRKKEEFAKPPETNCLPVAVFVTSYARLHLYQYMEEVQQVNGKLLYCDADSIIYVEKRGGGRVVEGEALGQMKREHPTRRILEFVAGGPKNYGFRHVDGLTGNDERAELKIRSFPLSYATHQMLNFQSMKELVLSQFNIDGEMDEMLPENLFLFGNDNNNNFIRVEFPQIGRTRRSELYTNMTRKEYRPSYEKGRIRPGLETLPFGYRNLEQFEQQQNLEGTPIRRRRMDSSNPSTSNQHGHVQQQQQQRLDLEDIPGSSGWTENDYLQRYPPPF
;
A
#
# COMPACT_ATOMS: atom_id res chain seq x y z
N MET A 1 19.04 2.34 2.11
CA MET A 1 20.03 2.09 3.17
C MET A 1 21.44 2.52 2.77
N LYS A 2 21.93 2.23 1.56
CA LYS A 2 23.29 2.62 1.12
C LYS A 2 23.55 4.13 1.06
N SER A 3 22.60 4.90 0.53
CA SER A 3 22.82 6.30 0.10
C SER A 3 21.98 7.34 0.86
N LYS A 4 21.29 6.93 1.93
CA LYS A 4 20.36 7.79 2.67
C LYS A 4 20.81 7.86 4.12
N GLU A 5 20.57 9.01 4.75
CA GLU A 5 20.80 9.21 6.17
C GLU A 5 19.70 8.62 7.03
N PHE A 6 20.08 8.14 8.21
CA PHE A 6 19.17 7.56 9.20
C PHE A 6 19.35 8.22 10.57
N PRO A 7 18.27 8.30 11.38
CA PRO A 7 18.35 8.94 12.69
C PRO A 7 19.20 8.10 13.64
N ILE A 8 19.99 8.77 14.50
CA ILE A 8 20.79 8.12 15.54
C ILE A 8 20.53 8.75 16.92
N GLY A 9 20.52 7.92 17.94
CA GLY A 9 20.17 8.32 19.31
C GLY A 9 18.66 8.39 19.57
N HIS A 10 18.30 9.04 20.67
CA HIS A 10 16.90 9.19 21.08
C HIS A 10 16.29 10.48 20.50
N PRO A 11 14.99 10.46 20.12
CA PRO A 11 14.32 11.66 19.68
C PRO A 11 14.04 12.60 20.86
N VAL A 12 13.96 13.89 20.55
CA VAL A 12 13.26 14.88 21.38
C VAL A 12 11.79 14.83 20.99
N VAL A 13 10.93 14.49 21.94
CA VAL A 13 9.48 14.42 21.73
C VAL A 13 8.87 15.79 22.02
N LEU A 14 8.28 16.39 20.99
CA LEU A 14 7.58 17.68 21.08
C LEU A 14 6.08 17.41 21.04
N THR A 15 5.41 17.72 22.15
CA THR A 15 3.96 17.61 22.28
C THR A 15 3.27 18.87 21.76
N ARG A 16 1.94 18.78 21.60
CA ARG A 16 1.11 19.87 21.11
C ARG A 16 1.32 21.20 21.84
N GLU A 17 1.51 21.18 23.15
CA GLU A 17 1.74 22.39 23.95
C GLU A 17 3.02 23.13 23.53
N THR A 18 4.10 22.38 23.35
CA THR A 18 5.40 22.90 22.90
C THR A 18 5.33 23.39 21.45
N LEU A 19 4.55 22.72 20.60
CA LEU A 19 4.38 23.07 19.19
C LEU A 19 3.53 24.34 18.98
N LEU A 20 2.65 24.69 19.93
CA LEU A 20 1.75 25.85 19.86
C LEU A 20 2.26 27.10 20.59
N SER A 21 3.41 27.03 21.27
CA SER A 21 4.11 28.19 21.86
C SER A 21 4.99 28.85 20.79
N PRO A 22 5.06 30.20 20.70
CA PRO A 22 5.19 30.94 19.42
C PRO A 22 6.55 30.79 18.75
N GLN A 23 6.74 30.82 17.41
CA GLN A 23 5.98 30.38 16.22
C GLN A 23 7.07 29.82 15.27
N ASN A 24 7.10 28.51 15.02
CA ASN A 24 7.82 27.95 13.87
C ASN A 24 6.78 27.64 12.79
N ALA A 25 6.66 28.54 11.80
CA ALA A 25 5.76 28.52 10.65
C ALA A 25 4.24 28.37 10.96
N PRO A 26 3.39 29.38 10.66
CA PRO A 26 1.95 29.24 10.86
C PRO A 26 1.38 28.12 9.98
N LEU A 27 0.56 27.27 10.58
CA LEU A 27 -0.25 26.29 9.85
C LEU A 27 -1.32 27.03 9.02
N PRO A 28 -1.74 26.47 7.87
CA PRO A 28 -1.32 25.20 7.32
C PRO A 28 0.03 25.28 6.59
N TRP A 29 0.84 24.23 6.68
CA TRP A 29 2.02 24.10 5.83
C TRP A 29 1.60 23.72 4.41
N THR A 30 2.05 24.51 3.43
CA THR A 30 1.79 24.29 2.00
C THR A 30 3.06 24.04 1.19
N ASN A 31 4.23 24.07 1.82
CA ASN A 31 5.53 23.92 1.16
C ASN A 31 6.50 23.19 2.11
N PRO A 32 7.37 22.30 1.60
CA PRO A 32 8.45 21.67 2.38
C PRO A 32 9.20 22.58 3.35
N GLN A 33 9.51 23.82 2.97
CA GLN A 33 10.29 24.76 3.81
C GLN A 33 9.58 25.17 5.10
N HIS A 34 8.27 25.00 5.20
CA HIS A 34 7.54 25.26 6.44
C HIS A 34 7.78 24.17 7.50
N ASN A 35 8.19 22.98 7.09
CA ASN A 35 8.51 21.91 8.02
C ASN A 35 9.97 22.06 8.51
N THR A 36 10.13 22.56 9.73
CA THR A 36 11.45 22.71 10.38
C THR A 36 11.88 21.46 11.14
N TYR A 37 11.08 20.39 11.14
CA TYR A 37 11.34 19.19 11.94
C TYR A 37 11.88 18.03 11.10
N LYS A 38 12.82 17.30 11.68
CA LYS A 38 13.49 16.15 11.07
C LYS A 38 13.26 14.90 11.91
N GLY A 39 12.32 14.06 11.48
CA GLY A 39 11.97 12.84 12.22
C GLY A 39 10.59 12.30 11.85
N LEU A 40 9.85 11.82 12.86
CA LEU A 40 8.49 11.30 12.72
C LEU A 40 7.49 12.36 13.20
N LEU A 41 6.40 12.53 12.47
CA LEU A 41 5.38 13.54 12.76
C LEU A 41 4.00 12.89 12.76
N LEU A 42 3.25 13.09 13.82
CA LEU A 42 1.81 12.83 13.86
C LEU A 42 1.09 14.11 13.41
N ALA A 43 0.53 14.10 12.21
CA ALA A 43 0.01 15.31 11.59
C ALA A 43 -1.35 15.07 10.92
N ARG A 44 -2.17 16.14 10.87
CA ARG A 44 -3.37 16.19 10.04
C ARG A 44 -3.02 16.65 8.65
N VAL A 45 -3.24 15.79 7.66
CA VAL A 45 -2.94 16.07 6.25
C VAL A 45 -4.22 16.25 5.45
N LEU A 46 -4.22 17.22 4.54
CA LEU A 46 -5.27 17.48 3.57
C LEU A 46 -4.69 17.28 2.16
N PRO A 47 -5.12 16.25 1.41
CA PRO A 47 -4.67 16.05 0.04
C PRO A 47 -5.20 17.10 -0.93
N PRO A 48 -4.59 17.25 -2.11
CA PRO A 48 -5.21 17.96 -3.22
C PRO A 48 -6.50 17.26 -3.68
N THR A 49 -7.35 17.97 -4.41
CA THR A 49 -8.60 17.43 -4.99
C THR A 49 -8.37 16.60 -6.26
N THR A 50 -7.25 16.86 -6.94
CA THR A 50 -6.83 16.23 -8.20
C THR A 50 -5.36 15.84 -8.12
N MET A 51 -5.02 14.70 -8.70
CA MET A 51 -3.65 14.36 -9.09
C MET A 51 -3.69 13.73 -10.48
N TYR A 52 -2.92 14.27 -11.42
CA TYR A 52 -2.90 13.80 -12.80
C TYR A 52 -1.63 12.98 -13.07
N GLY A 53 -1.80 11.78 -13.63
CA GLY A 53 -0.68 10.94 -14.07
C GLY A 53 0.09 10.23 -12.96
N LEU A 54 -0.11 10.59 -11.69
CA LEU A 54 0.57 10.00 -10.53
C LEU A 54 -0.43 9.49 -9.48
N PRO A 55 -0.09 8.40 -8.79
CA PRO A 55 -0.87 7.96 -7.64
C PRO A 55 -0.69 8.93 -6.45
N PRO A 56 -1.68 9.03 -5.54
CA PRO A 56 -1.50 9.75 -4.29
C PRO A 56 -0.37 9.15 -3.45
N LEU A 57 0.38 10.01 -2.76
CA LEU A 57 1.60 9.61 -2.05
C LEU A 57 1.32 9.07 -0.65
N LEU A 58 0.50 9.79 0.13
CA LEU A 58 0.30 9.49 1.54
C LEU A 58 -0.73 8.38 1.73
N GLY A 59 -0.33 7.34 2.46
CA GLY A 59 -1.20 6.23 2.83
C GLY A 59 -2.17 6.62 3.95
N TYR A 60 -3.40 6.11 3.86
CA TYR A 60 -4.44 6.22 4.89
C TYR A 60 -4.98 4.83 5.21
N ARG A 61 -5.11 4.52 6.50
CA ARG A 61 -5.75 3.29 6.95
C ARG A 61 -7.23 3.58 7.21
N THR A 62 -8.10 2.96 6.43
CA THR A 62 -9.55 3.07 6.56
C THR A 62 -10.03 2.44 7.86
N HIS A 63 -11.26 2.76 8.28
CA HIS A 63 -11.84 2.23 9.52
C HIS A 63 -11.91 0.69 9.56
N ASP A 64 -12.02 0.02 8.41
CA ASP A 64 -11.98 -1.45 8.29
C ASP A 64 -10.55 -2.03 8.23
N GLY A 65 -9.53 -1.20 8.45
CA GLY A 65 -8.14 -1.61 8.58
C GLY A 65 -7.36 -1.70 7.26
N ARG A 66 -7.97 -1.43 6.09
CA ARG A 66 -7.27 -1.46 4.79
C ARG A 66 -6.36 -0.26 4.61
N LEU A 67 -5.18 -0.47 4.01
CA LEU A 67 -4.28 0.62 3.59
C LEU A 67 -4.61 1.05 2.16
N THR A 68 -5.03 2.31 2.02
CA THR A 68 -5.37 2.97 0.76
C THR A 68 -4.49 4.21 0.56
N PHE A 69 -4.52 4.79 -0.64
CA PHE A 69 -3.84 6.06 -0.97
C PHE A 69 -4.88 7.04 -1.54
N PRO A 70 -5.74 7.64 -0.70
CA PRO A 70 -6.86 8.45 -1.16
C PRO A 70 -6.55 9.95 -1.21
N LEU A 71 -7.44 10.70 -1.84
CA LEU A 71 -7.54 12.16 -1.81
C LEU A 71 -8.64 12.67 -0.86
N CYS A 72 -9.39 11.75 -0.23
CA CYS A 72 -10.39 12.03 0.80
C CYS A 72 -10.57 10.80 1.71
N ALA A 73 -10.34 10.97 3.02
CA ALA A 73 -10.55 9.91 4.01
C ALA A 73 -11.99 9.40 4.01
N ALA A 74 -12.98 10.29 4.12
CA ALA A 74 -14.40 9.90 4.12
C ALA A 74 -14.82 9.11 2.86
N CYS A 75 -14.22 9.38 1.70
CA CYS A 75 -14.49 8.58 0.50
C CYS A 75 -13.80 7.21 0.52
N ALA A 76 -12.65 7.10 1.18
CA ALA A 76 -11.97 5.82 1.33
C ALA A 76 -12.73 4.90 2.28
N ASP A 77 -13.31 5.45 3.34
CA ASP A 77 -14.14 4.69 4.30
C ASP A 77 -15.49 4.29 3.71
N ASN A 78 -16.19 5.23 3.06
CA ASN A 78 -17.59 5.04 2.64
C ASN A 78 -17.75 4.73 1.15
N LYS A 79 -16.69 4.81 0.34
CA LYS A 79 -16.71 4.56 -1.12
C LYS A 79 -17.64 5.47 -1.96
N GLN A 80 -18.15 6.58 -1.42
CA GLN A 80 -19.13 7.49 -2.06
C GLN A 80 -18.56 8.69 -2.82
N GLN A 81 -19.25 9.21 -3.85
CA GLN A 81 -18.78 10.35 -4.66
C GLN A 81 -18.43 11.56 -3.79
N CYS A 82 -17.30 12.20 -4.13
CA CYS A 82 -16.67 13.12 -3.23
C CYS A 82 -17.33 14.50 -3.27
N HIS A 83 -18.24 14.77 -2.32
CA HIS A 83 -18.80 16.12 -2.06
C HIS A 83 -18.37 16.68 -0.69
N HIS A 84 -17.44 15.99 -0.02
CA HIS A 84 -16.93 16.33 1.31
C HIS A 84 -16.14 17.65 1.40
N ILE A 85 -16.39 18.42 2.45
CA ILE A 85 -15.55 19.55 2.85
C ILE A 85 -14.15 19.09 3.30
N ASP A 86 -13.18 20.00 3.28
CA ASP A 86 -11.77 19.73 3.61
C ASP A 86 -11.58 19.04 4.96
N LYS A 87 -12.37 19.41 5.98
CA LYS A 87 -12.35 18.77 7.31
C LYS A 87 -12.60 17.26 7.22
N LYS A 88 -13.58 16.81 6.42
CA LYS A 88 -13.91 15.39 6.20
C LYS A 88 -12.95 14.69 5.22
N ARG A 89 -12.26 15.46 4.37
CA ARG A 89 -11.24 14.93 3.45
C ARG A 89 -9.92 14.64 4.16
N SER A 90 -9.56 15.47 5.13
CA SER A 90 -8.32 15.36 5.91
C SER A 90 -8.35 14.19 6.91
N TRP A 91 -7.18 13.70 7.31
CA TRP A 91 -7.03 12.70 8.36
C TRP A 91 -5.76 12.92 9.17
N VAL A 92 -5.67 12.26 10.33
CA VAL A 92 -4.48 12.26 11.19
C VAL A 92 -3.75 10.94 11.03
N ALA A 93 -2.44 10.99 10.77
CA ALA A 93 -1.59 9.81 10.71
C ALA A 93 -0.12 10.16 10.97
N GLY A 94 0.67 9.16 11.33
CA GLY A 94 2.11 9.28 11.51
C GLY A 94 2.85 9.17 10.17
N TYR A 95 3.73 10.12 9.90
CA TYR A 95 4.54 10.18 8.68
C TYR A 95 5.99 10.52 8.98
N THR A 96 6.89 10.13 8.07
CA THR A 96 8.24 10.67 8.08
C THR A 96 8.24 12.10 7.54
N HIS A 97 9.15 12.93 8.04
CA HIS A 97 9.36 14.28 7.48
C HIS A 97 9.66 14.25 5.97
N VAL A 98 10.36 13.23 5.45
CA VAL A 98 10.67 13.11 4.02
C VAL A 98 9.42 12.83 3.17
N GLU A 99 8.48 12.00 3.64
CA GLU A 99 7.21 11.78 2.94
C GLU A 99 6.30 13.01 3.03
N LEU A 100 6.27 13.69 4.18
CA LEU A 100 5.50 14.93 4.32
C LEU A 100 6.03 16.03 3.41
N ASN A 101 7.35 16.22 3.35
CA ASN A 101 7.97 17.20 2.46
C ASN A 101 7.61 16.89 1.01
N LYS A 102 7.75 15.63 0.57
CA LYS A 102 7.33 15.27 -0.80
C LYS A 102 5.83 15.48 -1.02
N ALA A 103 4.98 15.18 -0.03
CA ALA A 103 3.54 15.43 -0.15
C ALA A 103 3.22 16.92 -0.31
N LEU A 104 3.92 17.80 0.41
CA LEU A 104 3.77 19.25 0.27
C LEU A 104 4.14 19.73 -1.15
N GLU A 105 5.19 19.17 -1.77
CA GLU A 105 5.52 19.44 -3.19
C GLU A 105 4.37 19.03 -4.14
N LEU A 106 3.64 17.96 -3.79
CA LEU A 106 2.52 17.43 -4.56
C LEU A 106 1.18 18.13 -4.27
N GLY A 107 1.20 19.25 -3.53
CA GLY A 107 0.01 20.07 -3.25
C GLY A 107 -0.82 19.59 -2.05
N TYR A 108 -0.29 18.67 -1.23
CA TYR A 108 -0.89 18.40 0.08
C TYR A 108 -0.70 19.60 1.01
N LYS A 109 -1.53 19.69 2.04
CA LYS A 109 -1.38 20.66 3.13
C LYS A 109 -1.29 19.94 4.46
N VAL A 110 -0.39 20.35 5.34
CA VAL A 110 -0.43 19.94 6.75
C VAL A 110 -1.25 20.98 7.50
N VAL A 111 -2.42 20.57 8.00
CA VAL A 111 -3.40 21.47 8.63
C VAL A 111 -3.18 21.57 10.13
N ASP A 112 -2.66 20.51 10.74
CA ASP A 112 -2.40 20.44 12.18
C ASP A 112 -1.22 19.49 12.45
N VAL A 113 -0.47 19.73 13.52
CA VAL A 113 0.62 18.88 14.00
C VAL A 113 0.35 18.56 15.46
N HIS A 114 0.27 17.26 15.78
CA HIS A 114 -0.10 16.78 17.10
C HIS A 114 1.13 16.41 17.94
N GLU A 115 2.12 15.78 17.31
CA GLU A 115 3.33 15.30 17.98
C GLU A 115 4.47 15.19 16.99
N VAL A 116 5.69 15.51 17.43
CA VAL A 116 6.91 15.37 16.62
C VAL A 116 7.98 14.64 17.42
N TRP A 117 8.54 13.59 16.84
CA TRP A 117 9.75 12.93 17.34
C TRP A 117 10.92 13.45 16.51
N HIS A 118 11.58 14.49 17.00
CA HIS A 118 12.67 15.16 16.32
C HIS A 118 14.01 14.48 16.64
N TYR A 119 14.82 14.22 15.62
CA TYR A 119 16.17 13.67 15.78
C TYR A 119 17.21 14.69 15.35
N GLU A 120 18.01 15.14 16.31
CA GLU A 120 19.10 16.10 16.08
C GLU A 120 20.22 15.53 15.21
N ARG A 121 20.49 14.22 15.35
CA ARG A 121 21.62 13.56 14.72
C ARG A 121 21.18 12.51 13.71
N TRP A 122 21.83 12.55 12.56
CA TRP A 122 21.59 11.67 11.43
C TRP A 122 22.92 11.22 10.84
N ASP A 123 22.98 9.95 10.42
CA ASP A 123 24.19 9.35 9.87
C ASP A 123 23.93 8.79 8.46
N PRO A 124 24.58 9.34 7.40
CA PRO A 124 24.50 8.84 6.03
C PRO A 124 25.29 7.55 5.79
N GLN A 125 26.18 7.16 6.70
CA GLN A 125 27.06 6.01 6.56
C GLN A 125 26.66 4.82 7.45
N LEU A 126 25.63 4.97 8.28
CA LEU A 126 25.19 3.99 9.28
C LEU A 126 25.09 2.56 8.75
N PHE A 127 24.59 2.39 7.53
CA PHE A 127 24.42 1.08 6.89
C PHE A 127 25.32 0.85 5.68
N LEU A 128 26.21 1.80 5.35
CA LEU A 128 27.03 1.74 4.14
C LEU A 128 27.91 0.48 4.13
N GLY A 129 28.63 0.22 5.24
CA GLY A 129 29.47 -0.96 5.37
C GLY A 129 28.69 -2.27 5.22
N TYR A 130 27.56 -2.39 5.93
CA TYR A 130 26.70 -3.57 5.86
C TYR A 130 26.20 -3.84 4.43
N VAL A 131 25.67 -2.81 3.77
CA VAL A 131 25.15 -2.97 2.40
C VAL A 131 26.27 -3.31 1.43
N ASN A 132 27.43 -2.64 1.52
CA ASN A 132 28.58 -2.91 0.67
C ASN A 132 29.08 -4.35 0.82
N THR A 133 29.16 -4.87 2.05
CA THR A 133 29.54 -6.26 2.31
C THR A 133 28.60 -7.25 1.60
N PHE A 134 27.29 -7.16 1.81
CA PHE A 134 26.37 -8.16 1.25
C PHE A 134 26.10 -7.99 -0.24
N VAL A 135 26.14 -6.76 -0.77
CA VAL A 135 26.07 -6.52 -2.22
C VAL A 135 27.33 -7.06 -2.90
N GLY A 136 28.52 -6.81 -2.34
CA GLY A 136 29.79 -7.36 -2.84
C GLY A 136 29.80 -8.89 -2.85
N LEU A 137 29.44 -9.52 -1.72
CA LEU A 137 29.33 -10.99 -1.63
C LEU A 137 28.33 -11.55 -2.65
N LYS A 138 27.17 -10.93 -2.79
CA LYS A 138 26.15 -11.31 -3.76
C LYS A 138 26.69 -11.22 -5.19
N GLN A 139 27.45 -10.17 -5.51
CA GLN A 139 27.98 -9.95 -6.85
C GLN A 139 29.09 -10.96 -7.17
N GLN A 140 30.06 -11.15 -6.28
CA GLN A 140 31.12 -12.15 -6.44
C GLN A 140 30.55 -13.57 -6.60
N ALA A 141 29.52 -13.93 -5.83
CA ALA A 141 28.85 -15.23 -5.92
C ALA A 141 27.99 -15.41 -7.19
N SER A 142 27.81 -14.37 -8.00
CA SER A 142 27.10 -14.46 -9.29
C SER A 142 27.99 -15.00 -10.40
N GLY A 143 29.31 -15.02 -10.19
CA GLY A 143 30.29 -15.28 -11.24
C GLY A 143 30.47 -14.09 -12.18
N TRP A 144 31.27 -14.31 -13.21
CA TRP A 144 31.55 -13.31 -14.24
C TRP A 144 30.34 -13.11 -15.16
N PRO A 145 30.02 -11.87 -15.54
CA PRO A 145 28.95 -11.62 -16.51
C PRO A 145 29.31 -12.17 -17.89
N GLN A 146 28.29 -12.39 -18.72
CA GLN A 146 28.47 -12.87 -20.09
C GLN A 146 29.31 -11.88 -20.89
N GLY A 147 30.36 -12.36 -21.56
CA GLY A 147 31.31 -11.54 -22.30
C GLY A 147 32.58 -11.13 -21.52
N CYS A 148 32.69 -11.45 -20.22
CA CYS A 148 33.92 -11.26 -19.46
C CYS A 148 34.81 -12.52 -19.48
N GLU A 149 35.46 -12.77 -20.61
CA GLU A 149 36.28 -13.98 -20.81
C GLU A 149 37.77 -13.72 -20.58
N SER A 150 38.28 -12.58 -21.06
CA SER A 150 39.70 -12.21 -20.94
C SER A 150 40.06 -11.64 -19.56
N SER A 151 41.35 -11.56 -19.25
CA SER A 151 41.84 -10.89 -18.04
C SER A 151 41.52 -9.39 -18.04
N GLU A 152 41.57 -8.75 -19.21
CA GLU A 152 41.30 -7.32 -19.39
C GLU A 152 39.82 -7.01 -19.14
N ASP A 153 38.90 -7.86 -19.64
CA ASP A 153 37.46 -7.69 -19.40
C ASP A 153 37.12 -7.81 -17.90
N ARG A 154 37.77 -8.75 -17.22
CA ARG A 154 37.58 -8.98 -15.78
C ARG A 154 38.08 -7.81 -14.96
N GLU A 155 39.24 -7.26 -15.29
CA GLU A 155 39.80 -6.09 -14.63
C GLU A 155 38.95 -4.84 -14.87
N HIS A 156 38.50 -4.63 -16.11
CA HIS A 156 37.57 -3.56 -16.47
C HIS A 156 36.24 -3.69 -15.72
N TYR A 157 35.68 -4.90 -15.63
CA TYR A 157 34.44 -5.13 -14.90
C TYR A 157 34.59 -4.83 -13.39
N ILE A 158 35.69 -5.24 -12.77
CA ILE A 158 35.95 -4.94 -11.36
C ILE A 158 36.13 -3.44 -11.14
N SER A 159 36.92 -2.76 -11.98
CA SER A 159 37.18 -1.33 -11.84
C SER A 159 35.90 -0.50 -12.06
N GLU A 160 35.07 -0.87 -13.03
CA GLU A 160 33.78 -0.22 -13.25
C GLU A 160 32.81 -0.48 -12.09
N PHE A 161 32.76 -1.70 -11.55
CA PHE A 161 31.94 -1.99 -10.38
C PHE A 161 32.41 -1.20 -9.15
N GLU A 162 33.71 -1.08 -8.92
CA GLU A 162 34.25 -0.25 -7.85
C GLU A 162 33.95 1.24 -8.07
N ARG A 163 34.07 1.73 -9.31
CA ARG A 163 33.77 3.12 -9.68
C ARG A 163 32.29 3.46 -9.47
N VAL A 164 31.38 2.55 -9.84
CA VAL A 164 29.92 2.78 -9.79
C VAL A 164 29.36 2.49 -8.40
N GLU A 165 29.76 1.39 -7.78
CA GLU A 165 29.21 0.95 -6.50
C GLU A 165 30.05 1.37 -5.29
N GLY A 166 31.31 1.75 -5.46
CA GLY A 166 32.23 1.95 -4.33
C GLY A 166 32.52 0.66 -3.56
N ILE A 167 32.42 -0.49 -4.24
CA ILE A 167 32.66 -1.82 -3.64
C ILE A 167 33.78 -2.49 -4.41
N ARG A 168 34.91 -2.71 -3.73
CA ARG A 168 36.02 -3.47 -4.29
C ARG A 168 35.75 -4.97 -4.19
N MET A 169 35.74 -5.65 -5.34
CA MET A 169 35.60 -7.11 -5.41
C MET A 169 36.98 -7.78 -5.45
N ASP A 170 37.06 -8.97 -4.87
CA ASP A 170 38.21 -9.87 -5.02
C ASP A 170 38.00 -10.75 -6.26
N PRO A 171 38.84 -10.61 -7.32
CA PRO A 171 38.73 -11.42 -8.53
C PRO A 171 38.77 -12.93 -8.27
N GLN A 172 39.46 -13.38 -7.21
CA GLN A 172 39.60 -14.80 -6.88
C GLN A 172 38.32 -15.39 -6.28
N LEU A 173 37.45 -14.54 -5.74
CA LEU A 173 36.16 -14.94 -5.16
C LEU A 173 35.00 -14.85 -6.14
N VAL A 174 35.22 -14.29 -7.35
CA VAL A 174 34.20 -14.20 -8.40
C VAL A 174 33.98 -15.56 -9.05
N GLN A 175 32.98 -16.28 -8.56
CA GLN A 175 32.60 -17.60 -9.05
C GLN A 175 31.10 -17.83 -8.85
N ILE A 176 30.50 -18.64 -9.71
CA ILE A 176 29.09 -19.01 -9.59
C ILE A 176 28.91 -19.83 -8.30
N ASN A 177 28.27 -19.24 -7.30
CA ASN A 177 27.91 -19.90 -6.05
C ASN A 177 26.46 -19.55 -5.68
N PRO A 178 25.48 -20.36 -6.14
CA PRO A 178 24.06 -20.07 -5.94
C PRO A 178 23.67 -20.01 -4.46
N GLY A 179 24.28 -20.85 -3.60
CA GLY A 179 24.00 -20.88 -2.17
C GLY A 179 24.47 -19.62 -1.45
N LEU A 180 25.72 -19.20 -1.68
CA LEU A 180 26.25 -17.96 -1.11
C LEU A 180 25.51 -16.74 -1.64
N ARG A 181 25.18 -16.71 -2.94
CA ARG A 181 24.37 -15.64 -3.55
C ARG A 181 23.01 -15.53 -2.87
N MET A 182 22.35 -16.66 -2.59
CA MET A 182 21.08 -16.69 -1.89
C MET A 182 21.20 -16.12 -0.48
N ILE A 183 22.19 -16.58 0.31
CA ILE A 183 22.43 -16.10 1.68
C ILE A 183 22.72 -14.60 1.69
N ALA A 184 23.64 -14.13 0.83
CA ALA A 184 23.99 -12.72 0.75
C ALA A 184 22.78 -11.84 0.39
N LYS A 185 21.94 -12.29 -0.56
CA LYS A 185 20.69 -11.60 -0.92
C LYS A 185 19.70 -11.56 0.25
N ILE A 186 19.53 -12.67 0.97
CA ILE A 186 18.64 -12.72 2.14
C ILE A 186 19.09 -11.74 3.21
N LEU A 187 20.39 -11.73 3.54
CA LEU A 187 20.95 -10.85 4.56
C LEU A 187 20.79 -9.38 4.17
N ALA A 188 21.12 -9.03 2.92
CA ALA A 188 20.91 -7.68 2.39
C ALA A 188 19.45 -7.19 2.52
N ASN A 189 18.47 -8.09 2.32
CA ASN A 189 17.05 -7.74 2.33
C ASN A 189 16.37 -7.86 3.70
N SER A 190 16.92 -8.63 4.64
CA SER A 190 16.25 -8.97 5.91
C SER A 190 16.52 -7.97 7.03
N LEU A 191 17.60 -7.18 6.95
CA LEU A 191 18.03 -6.29 8.04
C LEU A 191 16.92 -5.32 8.47
N TRP A 192 16.36 -4.56 7.53
CA TRP A 192 15.30 -3.59 7.86
C TRP A 192 14.05 -4.26 8.42
N GLY A 193 13.72 -5.47 7.96
CA GLY A 193 12.60 -6.25 8.48
C GLY A 193 12.83 -6.70 9.93
N LYS A 194 14.08 -7.01 10.28
CA LYS A 194 14.48 -7.33 11.66
C LYS A 194 14.33 -6.11 12.58
N LEU A 195 14.67 -4.92 12.10
CA LEU A 195 14.49 -3.66 12.84
C LEU A 195 13.01 -3.34 13.11
N ALA A 196 12.08 -3.85 12.30
CA ALA A 196 10.63 -3.70 12.48
C ALA A 196 9.94 -4.98 12.99
N GLN A 197 10.68 -5.90 13.62
CA GLN A 197 10.12 -7.16 14.08
C GLN A 197 8.99 -6.91 15.09
N ARG A 198 7.79 -7.42 14.77
CA ARG A 198 6.63 -7.34 15.68
C ARG A 198 6.91 -8.09 16.97
N VAL A 199 6.43 -7.51 18.07
CA VAL A 199 6.47 -8.09 19.41
C VAL A 199 5.18 -8.88 19.66
N GLY A 200 5.20 -9.83 20.58
CA GLY A 200 4.00 -10.57 20.99
C GLY A 200 3.53 -11.60 19.95
N GLY A 201 4.47 -12.18 19.20
CA GLY A 201 4.18 -13.32 18.33
C GLY A 201 3.71 -14.54 19.12
N THR A 202 2.89 -15.37 18.48
CA THR A 202 2.51 -16.68 19.04
C THR A 202 3.73 -17.61 19.05
N GLU A 203 3.99 -18.22 20.19
CA GLU A 203 5.06 -19.18 20.40
C GLU A 203 4.46 -20.55 20.74
N VAL A 204 5.16 -21.61 20.34
CA VAL A 204 4.83 -22.97 20.74
C VAL A 204 5.80 -23.39 21.82
N LYS A 205 5.30 -23.65 23.03
CA LYS A 205 6.05 -24.21 24.14
C LYS A 205 5.66 -25.68 24.34
N TYR A 206 6.61 -26.44 24.86
CA TYR A 206 6.40 -27.84 25.20
C TYR A 206 6.61 -28.01 26.69
N ALA A 207 5.65 -28.61 27.37
CA ALA A 207 5.74 -29.00 28.78
C ALA A 207 5.83 -30.52 28.86
N GLN A 208 6.83 -31.03 29.55
CA GLN A 208 7.08 -32.47 29.70
C GLN A 208 6.49 -33.06 30.98
N THR A 209 6.09 -32.19 31.91
CA THR A 209 5.50 -32.59 33.18
C THR A 209 4.23 -31.79 33.47
N PRO A 210 3.30 -32.33 34.28
CA PRO A 210 2.13 -31.59 34.73
C PRO A 210 2.50 -30.27 35.44
N ALA A 211 3.62 -30.26 36.17
CA ALA A 211 4.09 -29.06 36.85
C ALA A 211 4.48 -27.95 35.86
N GLU A 212 5.23 -28.28 34.80
CA GLU A 212 5.58 -27.33 33.74
C GLU A 212 4.34 -26.83 33.00
N PHE A 213 3.36 -27.72 32.76
CA PHE A 213 2.11 -27.35 32.11
C PHE A 213 1.30 -26.36 32.96
N HIS A 214 1.11 -26.64 34.26
CA HIS A 214 0.43 -25.72 35.17
C HIS A 214 1.17 -24.39 35.33
N GLN A 215 2.51 -24.40 35.38
CA GLN A 215 3.30 -23.17 35.39
C GLN A 215 3.04 -22.30 34.16
N LEU A 216 2.83 -22.89 32.97
CA LEU A 216 2.50 -22.12 31.76
C LEU A 216 1.09 -21.54 31.80
N LEU A 217 0.12 -22.25 32.39
CA LEU A 217 -1.26 -21.77 32.53
C LEU A 217 -1.39 -20.66 33.57
N ASP A 218 -0.63 -20.76 34.66
CA ASP A 218 -0.68 -19.82 35.79
C ASP A 218 0.25 -18.62 35.61
N ASP A 219 1.09 -18.58 34.55
CA ASP A 219 2.00 -17.47 34.27
C ASP A 219 1.19 -16.18 33.95
N PRO A 220 1.23 -15.15 34.80
CA PRO A 220 0.42 -13.95 34.61
C PRO A 220 0.88 -13.11 33.40
N THR A 221 2.09 -13.35 32.88
CA THR A 221 2.67 -12.62 31.75
C THR A 221 2.31 -13.22 30.39
N ILE A 222 1.76 -14.44 30.41
CA ILE A 222 1.45 -15.22 29.23
C ILE A 222 -0.07 -15.41 29.12
N GLU A 223 -0.55 -15.43 27.89
CA GLU A 223 -1.88 -15.84 27.51
C GLU A 223 -1.75 -17.18 26.78
N THR A 224 -2.32 -18.24 27.35
CA THR A 224 -2.40 -19.55 26.69
C THR A 224 -3.59 -19.54 25.74
N LEU A 225 -3.31 -19.69 24.44
CA LEU A 225 -4.31 -19.61 23.37
C LEU A 225 -4.90 -20.99 23.04
N ASP A 226 -4.08 -22.04 23.10
CA ASP A 226 -4.47 -23.42 22.78
C ASP A 226 -3.48 -24.38 23.44
N PHE A 227 -3.90 -25.63 23.70
CA PHE A 227 -2.97 -26.70 24.09
C PHE A 227 -3.45 -28.06 23.60
N ASP A 228 -2.49 -28.96 23.37
CA ASP A 228 -2.73 -30.33 22.94
C ASP A 228 -1.82 -31.30 23.69
N HIS A 229 -2.40 -32.37 24.25
CA HIS A 229 -1.66 -33.51 24.77
C HIS A 229 -1.09 -34.32 23.58
N VAL A 230 0.21 -34.17 23.31
CA VAL A 230 0.88 -34.82 22.17
C VAL A 230 1.23 -36.27 22.51
N SER A 231 1.67 -36.52 23.75
CA SER A 231 1.92 -37.84 24.31
C SER A 231 1.64 -37.84 25.82
N GLU A 232 1.77 -38.99 26.48
CA GLU A 232 1.65 -39.12 27.95
C GLU A 232 2.63 -38.21 28.72
N TYR A 233 3.73 -37.79 28.08
CA TYR A 233 4.82 -37.02 28.70
C TYR A 233 5.08 -35.69 27.98
N MET A 234 4.12 -35.20 27.18
CA MET A 234 4.36 -34.00 26.38
C MET A 234 3.06 -33.26 26.03
N ASP A 235 2.97 -32.04 26.53
CA ASP A 235 1.92 -31.08 26.21
C ASP A 235 2.48 -29.97 25.33
N ARG A 236 1.84 -29.75 24.19
CA ARG A 236 2.14 -28.63 23.29
C ARG A 236 1.21 -27.49 23.65
N CYS A 237 1.76 -26.38 24.11
CA CYS A 237 1.02 -25.16 24.45
C CYS A 237 1.31 -24.07 23.41
N VAL A 238 0.25 -23.50 22.84
CA VAL A 238 0.32 -22.31 21.99
C VAL A 238 0.09 -21.11 22.89
N VAL A 239 1.12 -20.29 23.05
CA VAL A 239 1.13 -19.19 23.99
C VAL A 239 1.45 -17.87 23.31
N ARG A 240 1.04 -16.77 23.92
CA ARG A 240 1.38 -15.41 23.51
C ARG A 240 1.72 -14.60 24.75
N LYS A 241 2.74 -13.76 24.70
CA LYS A 241 2.95 -12.78 25.78
C LYS A 241 1.82 -11.75 25.74
N LYS A 242 1.23 -11.47 26.89
CA LYS A 242 0.27 -10.36 27.03
C LYS A 242 0.96 -9.05 26.64
N GLU A 243 0.19 -8.13 26.05
CA GLU A 243 0.70 -6.90 25.43
C GLU A 243 1.52 -6.04 26.40
N GLU A 244 1.04 -5.90 27.63
CA GLU A 244 1.68 -5.22 28.76
C GLU A 244 3.07 -5.77 29.12
N PHE A 245 3.33 -7.05 28.83
CA PHE A 245 4.61 -7.73 29.10
C PHE A 245 5.44 -7.96 27.83
N ALA A 246 4.93 -7.58 26.67
CA ALA A 246 5.56 -7.78 25.38
C ALA A 246 6.66 -6.73 25.16
N LYS A 247 7.91 -7.09 25.47
CA LYS A 247 9.08 -6.23 25.22
C LYS A 247 9.67 -6.46 23.82
N PRO A 248 9.94 -5.39 23.05
CA PRO A 248 10.62 -5.54 21.77
C PRO A 248 12.02 -6.13 21.96
N PRO A 249 12.53 -6.87 20.96
CA PRO A 249 13.94 -7.26 20.95
C PRO A 249 14.85 -6.02 21.05
N GLU A 250 16.01 -6.14 21.70
CA GLU A 250 17.00 -5.05 21.78
C GLU A 250 17.47 -4.54 20.41
N THR A 251 17.36 -5.39 19.39
CA THR A 251 17.69 -5.08 17.99
C THR A 251 16.59 -4.33 17.24
N ASN A 252 15.42 -4.12 17.85
CA ASN A 252 14.30 -3.41 17.22
C ASN A 252 14.58 -1.91 17.19
N CYS A 253 14.43 -1.31 16.01
CA CYS A 253 14.51 0.14 15.82
C CYS A 253 13.49 0.56 14.77
N LEU A 254 12.24 0.68 15.19
CA LEU A 254 11.12 1.03 14.32
C LEU A 254 11.34 2.33 13.53
N PRO A 255 11.84 3.45 14.11
CA PRO A 255 12.06 4.69 13.35
C PRO A 255 12.95 4.48 12.13
N VAL A 256 14.07 3.76 12.29
CA VAL A 256 14.97 3.44 11.17
C VAL A 256 14.25 2.62 10.10
N ALA A 257 13.51 1.58 10.50
CA ALA A 257 12.78 0.74 9.56
C ALA A 257 11.71 1.52 8.78
N VAL A 258 11.01 2.45 9.45
CA VAL A 258 10.05 3.36 8.82
C VAL A 258 10.77 4.20 7.76
N PHE A 259 11.92 4.83 8.09
CA PHE A 259 12.71 5.58 7.12
C PHE A 259 13.18 4.75 5.94
N VAL A 260 13.56 3.48 6.12
CA VAL A 260 13.90 2.59 5.00
C VAL A 260 12.73 2.49 4.02
N THR A 261 11.52 2.26 4.53
CA THR A 261 10.33 2.14 3.67
C THR A 261 9.90 3.46 3.03
N SER A 262 10.01 4.58 3.75
CA SER A 262 9.72 5.91 3.22
C SER A 262 10.69 6.29 2.10
N TYR A 263 12.00 6.07 2.29
CA TYR A 263 12.97 6.29 1.23
C TYR A 263 12.74 5.38 0.02
N ALA A 264 12.39 4.11 0.23
CA ALA A 264 12.07 3.20 -0.87
C ALA A 264 10.83 3.66 -1.65
N ARG A 265 9.77 4.11 -0.97
CA ARG A 265 8.56 4.65 -1.60
C ARG A 265 8.88 5.89 -2.41
N LEU A 266 9.63 6.83 -1.85
CA LEU A 266 10.01 8.07 -2.53
C LEU A 266 10.93 7.80 -3.72
N HIS A 267 11.84 6.84 -3.61
CA HIS A 267 12.70 6.42 -4.71
C HIS A 267 11.90 5.83 -5.87
N LEU A 268 10.92 4.97 -5.60
CA LEU A 268 10.01 4.47 -6.62
C LEU A 268 9.15 5.61 -7.21
N TYR A 269 8.68 6.53 -6.37
CA TYR A 269 7.87 7.67 -6.77
C TYR A 269 8.61 8.60 -7.75
N GLN A 270 9.92 8.82 -7.55
CA GLN A 270 10.75 9.60 -8.47
C GLN A 270 10.73 9.03 -9.90
N TYR A 271 10.79 7.71 -10.06
CA TYR A 271 10.65 7.08 -11.38
C TYR A 271 9.23 7.20 -11.95
N MET A 272 8.19 7.25 -11.10
CA MET A 272 6.83 7.55 -11.58
C MET A 272 6.71 8.98 -12.10
N GLU A 273 7.35 9.94 -11.42
CA GLU A 273 7.45 11.33 -11.89
C GLU A 273 8.21 11.40 -13.22
N GLU A 274 9.29 10.64 -13.36
CA GLU A 274 10.05 10.55 -14.61
C GLU A 274 9.20 9.99 -15.76
N VAL A 275 8.41 8.92 -15.52
CA VAL A 275 7.44 8.41 -16.50
C VAL A 275 6.52 9.53 -16.99
N GLN A 276 6.03 10.37 -16.08
CA GLN A 276 5.18 11.50 -16.46
C GLN A 276 5.94 12.56 -17.27
N GLN A 277 7.18 12.89 -16.88
CA GLN A 277 8.04 13.86 -17.57
C GLN A 277 8.35 13.44 -19.01
N VAL A 278 8.55 12.13 -19.24
CA VAL A 278 8.78 11.58 -20.59
C VAL A 278 7.49 11.34 -21.38
N ASN A 279 6.34 11.85 -20.90
CA ASN A 279 5.00 11.68 -21.47
C ASN A 279 4.52 10.21 -21.54
N GLY A 280 5.03 9.36 -20.67
CA GLY A 280 4.53 8.00 -20.46
C GLY A 280 3.19 7.97 -19.69
N LYS A 281 2.55 6.79 -19.66
CA LYS A 281 1.36 6.52 -18.83
C LYS A 281 1.64 5.38 -17.87
N LEU A 282 1.68 5.63 -16.57
CA LEU A 282 1.84 4.58 -15.56
C LEU A 282 0.64 3.62 -15.58
N LEU A 283 0.92 2.31 -15.56
CA LEU A 283 -0.09 1.25 -15.52
C LEU A 283 -0.12 0.56 -14.15
N TYR A 284 1.06 0.29 -13.57
CA TYR A 284 1.18 -0.48 -12.35
C TYR A 284 2.50 -0.20 -11.63
N CYS A 285 2.52 -0.41 -10.31
CA CYS A 285 3.74 -0.39 -9.51
C CYS A 285 3.65 -1.37 -8.34
N ASP A 286 4.75 -2.03 -7.98
CA ASP A 286 4.85 -2.87 -6.78
C ASP A 286 6.26 -2.83 -6.22
N ALA A 287 6.40 -2.28 -5.01
CA ALA A 287 7.60 -2.14 -4.18
C ALA A 287 8.83 -1.44 -4.83
N ASP A 288 9.36 -2.02 -5.89
CA ASP A 288 10.59 -1.66 -6.60
C ASP A 288 10.45 -1.77 -8.13
N SER A 289 9.23 -2.00 -8.64
CA SER A 289 8.93 -2.12 -10.07
C SER A 289 7.84 -1.17 -10.51
N ILE A 290 7.93 -0.73 -11.78
CA ILE A 290 6.88 0.03 -12.48
C ILE A 290 6.61 -0.59 -13.86
N ILE A 291 5.36 -0.52 -14.30
CA ILE A 291 4.94 -0.84 -15.67
C ILE A 291 4.27 0.41 -16.22
N TYR A 292 4.70 0.85 -17.39
CA TYR A 292 4.16 2.05 -18.04
C TYR A 292 4.09 1.89 -19.57
N VAL A 293 3.25 2.71 -20.19
CA VAL A 293 3.15 2.82 -21.64
C VAL A 293 4.07 3.94 -22.13
N GLU A 294 4.98 3.61 -23.03
CA GLU A 294 5.75 4.58 -23.83
C GLU A 294 4.84 5.17 -24.91
N LYS A 295 4.49 6.46 -24.83
CA LYS A 295 3.70 7.11 -25.88
C LYS A 295 4.56 7.44 -27.09
N ARG A 296 3.96 7.48 -28.28
CA ARG A 296 4.65 7.91 -29.51
C ARG A 296 5.20 9.33 -29.34
N GLY A 297 6.50 9.50 -29.58
CA GLY A 297 7.20 10.77 -29.40
C GLY A 297 7.57 11.11 -27.95
N GLY A 298 7.26 10.21 -26.99
CA GLY A 298 7.75 10.31 -25.61
C GLY A 298 9.18 9.80 -25.48
N GLY A 299 9.83 10.14 -24.36
CA GLY A 299 11.12 9.60 -23.96
C GLY A 299 10.97 8.27 -23.22
N ARG A 300 12.10 7.75 -22.71
CA ARG A 300 12.16 6.56 -21.85
C ARG A 300 12.71 6.94 -20.49
N VAL A 301 12.22 6.24 -19.46
CA VAL A 301 12.83 6.26 -18.14
C VAL A 301 14.27 5.78 -18.23
N VAL A 302 15.17 6.42 -17.48
CA VAL A 302 16.58 6.06 -17.39
C VAL A 302 16.73 4.66 -16.83
N GLU A 303 17.37 3.80 -17.62
CA GLU A 303 17.68 2.43 -17.26
C GLU A 303 19.12 2.29 -16.75
N GLY A 304 19.36 1.30 -15.92
CA GLY A 304 20.71 0.99 -15.48
C GLY A 304 20.82 -0.30 -14.68
N GLU A 305 22.05 -0.77 -14.53
CA GLU A 305 22.40 -2.04 -13.86
C GLU A 305 22.94 -1.85 -12.44
N ALA A 306 23.20 -0.60 -12.03
CA ALA A 306 23.72 -0.28 -10.71
C ALA A 306 22.64 -0.37 -9.61
N LEU A 307 23.08 -0.44 -8.36
CA LEU A 307 22.21 -0.51 -7.20
C LEU A 307 21.32 0.74 -7.10
N GLY A 308 20.00 0.51 -7.14
CA GLY A 308 18.99 1.56 -7.10
C GLY A 308 18.59 2.12 -8.46
N GLN A 309 19.20 1.65 -9.56
CA GLN A 309 18.76 1.95 -10.92
C GLN A 309 17.63 1.00 -11.35
N MET A 310 16.83 1.45 -12.32
CA MET A 310 15.77 0.64 -12.92
C MET A 310 16.35 -0.27 -14.00
N LYS A 311 16.42 -1.58 -13.70
CA LYS A 311 16.79 -2.59 -14.68
C LYS A 311 15.57 -2.98 -15.53
N ARG A 312 15.73 -3.00 -16.85
CA ARG A 312 14.72 -3.54 -17.76
C ARG A 312 14.63 -5.07 -17.63
N GLU A 313 13.51 -5.58 -17.12
CA GLU A 313 13.32 -7.02 -16.88
C GLU A 313 13.27 -7.85 -18.18
N HIS A 314 12.67 -7.30 -19.23
CA HIS A 314 12.49 -7.97 -20.52
C HIS A 314 13.11 -7.14 -21.66
N PRO A 315 14.45 -7.09 -21.79
CA PRO A 315 15.12 -6.20 -22.73
C PRO A 315 14.86 -6.55 -24.20
N THR A 316 14.66 -7.82 -24.52
CA THR A 316 14.47 -8.31 -25.89
C THR A 316 13.00 -8.42 -26.29
N ARG A 317 12.06 -8.04 -25.43
CA ARG A 317 10.63 -8.29 -25.66
C ARG A 317 9.79 -7.03 -25.58
N ARG A 318 8.69 -7.04 -26.33
CA ARG A 318 7.71 -5.96 -26.38
C ARG A 318 6.37 -6.45 -25.84
N ILE A 319 5.89 -5.79 -24.79
CA ILE A 319 4.55 -6.02 -24.24
C ILE A 319 3.51 -5.49 -25.22
N LEU A 320 2.56 -6.34 -25.61
CA LEU A 320 1.43 -6.01 -26.47
C LEU A 320 0.19 -5.64 -25.67
N GLU A 321 -0.01 -6.30 -24.53
CA GLU A 321 -1.24 -6.19 -23.77
C GLU A 321 -0.95 -6.40 -22.28
N PHE A 322 -1.60 -5.59 -21.44
CA PHE A 322 -1.48 -5.66 -19.99
C PHE A 322 -2.88 -5.65 -19.38
N VAL A 323 -3.11 -6.55 -18.41
CA VAL A 323 -4.37 -6.68 -17.69
C VAL A 323 -4.07 -6.77 -16.21
N ALA A 324 -4.78 -5.99 -15.39
CA ALA A 324 -4.69 -6.06 -13.94
C ALA A 324 -6.07 -6.26 -13.32
N GLY A 325 -6.20 -7.30 -12.48
CA GLY A 325 -7.38 -7.55 -11.67
C GLY A 325 -7.30 -6.95 -10.26
N GLY A 326 -6.16 -6.38 -9.89
CA GLY A 326 -5.93 -5.73 -8.60
C GLY A 326 -4.46 -5.75 -8.16
N PRO A 327 -4.16 -5.30 -6.93
CA PRO A 327 -2.82 -5.36 -6.38
C PRO A 327 -2.29 -6.81 -6.31
N LYS A 328 -1.09 -7.03 -6.86
CA LYS A 328 -0.42 -8.35 -6.98
C LYS A 328 -1.23 -9.37 -7.78
N ASN A 329 -2.03 -8.87 -8.70
CA ASN A 329 -2.90 -9.65 -9.57
C ASN A 329 -2.93 -9.02 -10.97
N TYR A 330 -1.99 -9.41 -11.83
CA TYR A 330 -1.87 -8.90 -13.19
C TYR A 330 -1.25 -9.93 -14.13
N GLY A 331 -1.42 -9.70 -15.43
CA GLY A 331 -0.77 -10.46 -16.47
C GLY A 331 -0.44 -9.57 -17.67
N PHE A 332 0.52 -10.00 -18.47
CA PHE A 332 0.86 -9.31 -19.71
C PHE A 332 1.26 -10.28 -20.80
N ARG A 333 0.94 -9.90 -22.03
CA ARG A 333 1.25 -10.63 -23.26
C ARG A 333 2.35 -9.89 -23.98
N HIS A 334 3.34 -10.63 -24.48
CA HIS A 334 4.51 -10.04 -25.08
C HIS A 334 5.04 -10.88 -26.25
N VAL A 335 5.75 -10.23 -27.16
CA VAL A 335 6.42 -10.86 -28.31
C VAL A 335 7.92 -10.52 -28.29
N ASP A 336 8.70 -11.24 -29.08
CA ASP A 336 10.05 -10.82 -29.42
C ASP A 336 10.05 -9.41 -30.02
N GLY A 337 10.91 -8.55 -29.50
CA GLY A 337 10.92 -7.13 -29.82
C GLY A 337 11.39 -6.82 -31.24
N LEU A 338 12.17 -7.70 -31.86
CA LEU A 338 12.75 -7.52 -33.19
C LEU A 338 11.88 -8.16 -34.27
N THR A 339 11.49 -9.41 -34.06
CA THR A 339 10.78 -10.23 -35.05
C THR A 339 9.27 -10.09 -34.94
N GLY A 340 8.75 -9.70 -33.77
CA GLY A 340 7.30 -9.71 -33.49
C GLY A 340 6.71 -11.11 -33.33
N ASN A 341 7.54 -12.16 -33.36
CA ASN A 341 7.14 -13.56 -33.19
C ASN A 341 7.31 -14.01 -31.72
N ASP A 342 7.13 -15.30 -31.44
CA ASP A 342 7.27 -15.88 -30.08
C ASP A 342 6.35 -15.20 -29.05
N GLU A 343 5.06 -15.18 -29.34
CA GLU A 343 4.06 -14.65 -28.43
C GLU A 343 3.95 -15.53 -27.17
N ARG A 344 4.07 -14.88 -26.01
CA ARG A 344 3.90 -15.53 -24.70
C ARG A 344 3.11 -14.63 -23.77
N ALA A 345 2.61 -15.21 -22.69
CA ALA A 345 1.96 -14.49 -21.62
C ALA A 345 2.51 -14.88 -20.26
N GLU A 346 2.66 -13.90 -19.39
CA GLU A 346 3.06 -14.07 -18.00
C GLU A 346 1.95 -13.61 -17.07
N LEU A 347 1.76 -14.34 -15.96
CA LEU A 347 0.78 -14.00 -14.93
C LEU A 347 1.46 -13.91 -13.57
N LYS A 348 1.05 -12.91 -12.80
CA LYS A 348 1.44 -12.69 -11.41
C LYS A 348 0.17 -12.67 -10.57
N ILE A 349 -0.17 -13.83 -9.99
CA ILE A 349 -1.37 -14.01 -9.18
C ILE A 349 -0.95 -14.46 -7.79
N ARG A 350 -1.21 -13.63 -6.79
CA ARG A 350 -0.92 -13.97 -5.40
C ARG A 350 -1.82 -15.11 -4.92
N SER A 351 -1.26 -15.98 -4.07
CA SER A 351 -1.97 -17.00 -3.31
C SER A 351 -2.45 -18.24 -4.08
N PHE A 352 -2.15 -18.39 -5.36
CA PHE A 352 -2.44 -19.61 -6.13
C PHE A 352 -1.15 -20.39 -6.44
N PRO A 353 -1.17 -21.73 -6.33
CA PRO A 353 -0.06 -22.53 -6.83
C PRO A 353 -0.03 -22.47 -8.35
N LEU A 354 1.12 -22.11 -8.92
CA LEU A 354 1.31 -22.05 -10.38
C LEU A 354 1.63 -23.45 -10.93
N SER A 355 0.75 -24.43 -10.66
CA SER A 355 0.84 -25.75 -11.28
C SER A 355 0.41 -25.69 -12.75
N TYR A 356 0.83 -26.66 -13.56
CA TYR A 356 0.41 -26.73 -14.97
C TYR A 356 -1.11 -26.77 -15.12
N ALA A 357 -1.81 -27.57 -14.31
CA ALA A 357 -3.28 -27.63 -14.29
C ALA A 357 -3.91 -26.28 -13.91
N THR A 358 -3.33 -25.57 -12.93
CA THR A 358 -3.79 -24.23 -12.57
C THR A 358 -3.58 -23.25 -13.71
N HIS A 359 -2.44 -23.30 -14.40
CA HIS A 359 -2.16 -22.46 -15.56
C HIS A 359 -3.10 -22.73 -16.74
N GLN A 360 -3.59 -23.96 -16.93
CA GLN A 360 -4.57 -24.26 -17.98
C GLN A 360 -5.91 -23.54 -17.71
N MET A 361 -6.36 -23.51 -16.46
CA MET A 361 -7.60 -22.85 -16.06
C MET A 361 -7.44 -21.33 -15.92
N LEU A 362 -6.37 -20.90 -15.27
CA LEU A 362 -6.04 -19.53 -14.93
C LEU A 362 -4.87 -19.05 -15.78
N ASN A 363 -5.19 -18.73 -17.03
CA ASN A 363 -4.27 -18.19 -18.02
C ASN A 363 -4.61 -16.72 -18.32
N PHE A 364 -3.82 -16.08 -19.19
CA PHE A 364 -3.98 -14.67 -19.51
C PHE A 364 -5.37 -14.35 -20.09
N GLN A 365 -5.88 -15.22 -20.96
CA GLN A 365 -7.17 -15.04 -21.61
C GLN A 365 -8.31 -15.17 -20.60
N SER A 366 -8.30 -16.20 -19.75
CA SER A 366 -9.34 -16.37 -18.73
C SER A 366 -9.30 -15.30 -17.64
N MET A 367 -8.10 -14.80 -17.28
CA MET A 367 -7.96 -13.61 -16.42
C MET A 367 -8.56 -12.38 -17.08
N LYS A 368 -8.24 -12.14 -18.36
CA LYS A 368 -8.76 -11.00 -19.11
C LYS A 368 -10.28 -11.03 -19.17
N GLU A 369 -10.87 -12.14 -19.59
CA GLU A 369 -12.32 -12.32 -19.64
C GLU A 369 -12.99 -12.01 -18.30
N LEU A 370 -12.44 -12.53 -17.19
CA LEU A 370 -12.96 -12.23 -15.86
C LEU A 370 -12.82 -10.76 -15.46
N VAL A 371 -11.72 -10.09 -15.80
CA VAL A 371 -11.54 -8.67 -15.49
C VAL A 371 -12.54 -7.83 -16.29
N LEU A 372 -12.69 -8.10 -17.58
CA LEU A 372 -13.62 -7.38 -18.44
C LEU A 372 -15.08 -7.64 -18.02
N SER A 373 -15.43 -8.88 -17.66
CA SER A 373 -16.78 -9.24 -17.23
C SER A 373 -17.14 -8.70 -15.84
N GLN A 374 -16.20 -8.71 -14.90
CA GLN A 374 -16.41 -8.21 -13.54
C GLN A 374 -16.60 -6.70 -13.50
N PHE A 375 -15.92 -5.96 -14.37
CA PHE A 375 -15.98 -4.50 -14.43
C PHE A 375 -16.89 -3.95 -15.55
N ASN A 376 -17.66 -4.82 -16.21
CA ASN A 376 -18.79 -4.57 -17.13
C ASN A 376 -18.59 -3.42 -18.15
N ILE A 377 -17.80 -3.67 -19.19
CA ILE A 377 -17.40 -2.65 -20.19
C ILE A 377 -18.49 -2.35 -21.24
N ASP A 378 -19.50 -3.22 -21.38
CA ASP A 378 -20.47 -3.17 -22.51
C ASP A 378 -21.94 -2.90 -22.11
N GLY A 379 -22.27 -2.70 -20.82
CA GLY A 379 -23.65 -2.42 -20.38
C GLY A 379 -23.86 -0.96 -20.02
N GLU A 380 -25.04 -0.38 -20.31
CA GLU A 380 -25.45 0.93 -19.79
C GLU A 380 -25.24 0.96 -18.26
N MET A 381 -24.25 1.73 -17.80
CA MET A 381 -23.77 1.72 -16.42
C MET A 381 -24.54 2.75 -15.59
N ASP A 382 -25.34 2.24 -14.66
CA ASP A 382 -25.95 3.02 -13.59
C ASP A 382 -24.88 3.67 -12.69
N GLU A 383 -25.24 4.82 -12.14
CA GLU A 383 -24.52 5.47 -11.04
C GLU A 383 -24.35 4.48 -9.88
N MET A 384 -23.09 4.23 -9.49
CA MET A 384 -22.68 3.29 -8.44
C MET A 384 -22.80 1.79 -8.78
N LEU A 385 -21.67 1.09 -8.71
CA LEU A 385 -21.69 -0.35 -8.47
C LEU A 385 -22.33 -0.58 -7.08
N PRO A 386 -23.44 -1.34 -6.97
CA PRO A 386 -24.09 -1.58 -5.69
C PRO A 386 -23.14 -2.23 -4.68
N GLU A 387 -23.30 -1.89 -3.40
CA GLU A 387 -22.56 -2.46 -2.25
C GLU A 387 -22.57 -4.00 -2.22
N ASN A 388 -23.53 -4.62 -2.93
CA ASN A 388 -23.79 -6.05 -2.94
C ASN A 388 -23.00 -6.84 -4.00
N LEU A 389 -22.29 -6.19 -4.94
CA LEU A 389 -21.45 -6.91 -5.91
C LEU A 389 -20.21 -7.57 -5.25
N PHE A 390 -19.95 -7.23 -3.98
CA PHE A 390 -18.91 -7.86 -3.17
C PHE A 390 -19.37 -9.15 -2.48
N LEU A 391 -20.67 -9.47 -2.44
CA LEU A 391 -21.18 -10.56 -1.60
C LEU A 391 -21.92 -11.67 -2.33
N PHE A 392 -22.61 -11.41 -3.43
CA PHE A 392 -23.19 -12.48 -4.23
C PHE A 392 -23.07 -12.10 -5.70
N GLY A 393 -22.29 -12.87 -6.47
CA GLY A 393 -22.48 -12.86 -7.91
C GLY A 393 -23.92 -13.27 -8.17
N ASN A 394 -24.58 -12.65 -9.15
CA ASN A 394 -25.86 -13.14 -9.64
C ASN A 394 -25.77 -14.66 -9.77
N ASP A 395 -26.67 -15.40 -9.13
CA ASP A 395 -26.67 -16.88 -9.04
C ASP A 395 -26.69 -17.60 -10.40
N ASN A 396 -26.67 -16.86 -11.51
CA ASN A 396 -26.60 -17.35 -12.87
C ASN A 396 -25.38 -16.89 -13.69
N ASN A 397 -24.38 -16.21 -13.11
CA ASN A 397 -23.13 -15.86 -13.84
C ASN A 397 -21.86 -16.19 -13.02
N ASN A 398 -21.20 -17.30 -13.39
CA ASN A 398 -19.95 -17.81 -12.80
C ASN A 398 -18.73 -16.91 -13.13
N ASN A 399 -18.65 -15.70 -12.56
CA ASN A 399 -17.48 -14.80 -12.71
C ASN A 399 -16.33 -15.15 -11.73
N PHE A 400 -15.96 -16.43 -11.65
CA PHE A 400 -14.78 -16.85 -10.88
C PHE A 400 -14.17 -18.12 -11.47
N ILE A 401 -12.85 -18.26 -11.33
CA ILE A 401 -12.15 -19.52 -11.67
C ILE A 401 -11.90 -20.28 -10.36
N ARG A 402 -12.36 -21.53 -10.30
CA ARG A 402 -12.11 -22.40 -9.15
C ARG A 402 -10.89 -23.25 -9.43
N VAL A 403 -9.93 -23.24 -8.50
CA VAL A 403 -8.72 -24.05 -8.55
C VAL A 403 -8.69 -24.96 -7.33
N GLU A 404 -8.48 -26.25 -7.58
CA GLU A 404 -8.27 -27.25 -6.55
C GLU A 404 -6.80 -27.69 -6.56
N PHE A 405 -6.19 -27.79 -5.38
CA PHE A 405 -4.81 -28.19 -5.24
C PHE A 405 -4.56 -28.90 -3.90
N PRO A 406 -3.60 -29.83 -3.86
CA PRO A 406 -3.19 -30.46 -2.61
C PRO A 406 -2.51 -29.41 -1.72
N GLN A 407 -3.00 -29.27 -0.49
CA GLN A 407 -2.36 -28.48 0.55
C GLN A 407 -1.88 -29.40 1.67
N ILE A 408 -0.61 -29.27 2.04
CA ILE A 408 -0.08 -29.94 3.22
C ILE A 408 -0.60 -29.19 4.44
N GLY A 409 -1.42 -29.88 5.23
CA GLY A 409 -1.87 -29.46 6.54
C GLY A 409 -1.07 -30.16 7.62
N ARG A 410 -1.09 -29.57 8.82
CA ARG A 410 -0.54 -30.20 10.03
C ARG A 410 -1.67 -30.30 11.04
N THR A 411 -1.87 -31.49 11.63
CA THR A 411 -2.84 -31.66 12.72
C THR A 411 -2.34 -30.95 13.97
N ARG A 412 -3.22 -30.77 14.94
CA ARG A 412 -2.87 -30.31 16.29
C ARG A 412 -1.79 -31.16 16.96
N ARG A 413 -1.76 -32.46 16.65
CA ARG A 413 -0.73 -33.43 17.08
C ARG A 413 0.52 -33.44 16.21
N SER A 414 0.70 -32.43 15.37
CA SER A 414 1.85 -32.32 14.47
C SER A 414 1.94 -33.33 13.33
N GLU A 415 0.91 -34.13 13.09
CA GLU A 415 0.90 -35.10 11.99
C GLU A 415 0.68 -34.36 10.67
N LEU A 416 1.42 -34.75 9.64
CA LEU A 416 1.26 -34.19 8.31
C LEU A 416 0.16 -34.95 7.57
N TYR A 417 -0.75 -34.20 6.96
CA TYR A 417 -1.75 -34.75 6.04
C TYR A 417 -1.83 -33.89 4.78
N THR A 418 -2.27 -34.50 3.69
CA THR A 418 -2.56 -33.78 2.45
C THR A 418 -4.08 -33.69 2.32
N ASN A 419 -4.61 -32.46 2.22
CA ASN A 419 -6.02 -32.24 1.93
C ASN A 419 -6.18 -31.49 0.61
N MET A 420 -7.19 -31.84 -0.17
CA MET A 420 -7.55 -31.10 -1.37
C MET A 420 -8.22 -29.80 -0.95
N THR A 421 -7.54 -28.68 -1.23
CA THR A 421 -8.02 -27.35 -0.91
C THR A 421 -8.55 -26.67 -2.16
N ARG A 422 -9.63 -25.91 -2.00
CA ARG A 422 -10.27 -25.10 -3.02
C ARG A 422 -9.93 -23.63 -2.82
N LYS A 423 -9.60 -22.93 -3.91
CA LYS A 423 -9.56 -21.46 -3.96
C LYS A 423 -10.37 -20.94 -5.15
N GLU A 424 -11.03 -19.81 -4.96
CA GLU A 424 -11.74 -19.11 -6.02
C GLU A 424 -10.99 -17.84 -6.37
N TYR A 425 -10.64 -17.72 -7.65
CA TYR A 425 -10.03 -16.53 -8.21
C TYR A 425 -11.13 -15.57 -8.67
N ARG A 426 -11.10 -14.34 -8.14
CA ARG A 426 -11.95 -13.22 -8.53
C ARG A 426 -11.09 -11.95 -8.64
N PRO A 427 -11.22 -11.14 -9.70
CA PRO A 427 -10.66 -9.79 -9.73
C PRO A 427 -11.21 -8.99 -8.53
N SER A 428 -10.34 -8.27 -7.82
CA SER A 428 -10.73 -7.42 -6.70
C SER A 428 -9.87 -6.17 -6.67
N TYR A 429 -10.53 -5.01 -6.78
CA TYR A 429 -9.91 -3.70 -6.69
C TYR A 429 -10.62 -2.86 -5.63
N GLU A 430 -10.05 -2.84 -4.43
CA GLU A 430 -10.62 -2.14 -3.26
C GLU A 430 -9.86 -0.87 -2.88
N LYS A 431 -8.89 -0.45 -3.70
CA LYS A 431 -7.98 0.66 -3.38
C LYS A 431 -8.33 1.99 -4.05
N GLY A 432 -9.43 2.01 -4.80
CA GLY A 432 -9.90 3.18 -5.52
C GLY A 432 -11.20 2.87 -6.26
N ARG A 433 -11.46 3.65 -7.31
CA ARG A 433 -12.60 3.51 -8.20
C ARG A 433 -12.16 3.12 -9.58
N ILE A 434 -13.04 2.41 -10.28
CA ILE A 434 -12.88 2.08 -11.69
C ILE A 434 -13.91 2.90 -12.46
N ARG A 435 -13.49 3.57 -13.53
CA ARG A 435 -14.35 4.24 -14.51
C ARG A 435 -14.74 3.28 -15.63
N PRO A 436 -15.80 3.57 -16.42
CA PRO A 436 -16.21 2.73 -17.55
C PRO A 436 -15.09 2.40 -18.53
N GLY A 437 -14.16 3.33 -18.77
CA GLY A 437 -12.97 3.12 -19.61
C GLY A 437 -11.83 2.32 -18.95
N LEU A 438 -12.10 1.57 -17.87
CA LEU A 438 -11.12 0.88 -17.02
C LEU A 438 -10.05 1.77 -16.37
N GLU A 439 -10.26 3.09 -16.36
CA GLU A 439 -9.37 3.99 -15.66
C GLU A 439 -9.56 3.84 -14.16
N THR A 440 -8.45 3.68 -13.42
CA THR A 440 -8.50 3.63 -11.97
C THR A 440 -8.23 5.01 -11.39
N LEU A 441 -9.05 5.42 -10.42
CA LEU A 441 -8.91 6.68 -9.72
C LEU A 441 -8.85 6.48 -8.20
N PRO A 442 -8.08 7.31 -7.47
CA PRO A 442 -8.10 7.25 -6.03
C PRO A 442 -9.44 7.71 -5.46
N PHE A 443 -9.80 7.21 -4.28
CA PHE A 443 -10.97 7.72 -3.56
C PHE A 443 -10.82 9.22 -3.31
N GLY A 444 -11.87 9.99 -3.59
CA GLY A 444 -11.86 11.44 -3.38
C GLY A 444 -11.43 12.30 -4.57
N TYR A 445 -11.05 11.69 -5.71
CA TYR A 445 -10.73 12.42 -6.93
C TYR A 445 -11.93 13.27 -7.41
N ARG A 446 -11.67 14.54 -7.75
CA ARG A 446 -12.66 15.49 -8.31
C ARG A 446 -12.10 16.16 -9.54
N ASN A 447 -12.78 16.12 -10.68
CA ASN A 447 -12.43 17.01 -11.78
C ASN A 447 -13.06 18.39 -11.52
N LEU A 448 -12.25 19.44 -11.34
CA LEU A 448 -12.73 20.78 -10.99
C LEU A 448 -13.68 21.35 -12.05
N GLU A 449 -13.39 21.14 -13.34
CA GLU A 449 -14.24 21.60 -14.45
C GLU A 449 -15.63 20.95 -14.43
N GLN A 450 -15.71 19.65 -14.12
CA GLN A 450 -16.97 18.93 -14.02
C GLN A 450 -17.75 19.30 -12.75
N PHE A 451 -17.04 19.58 -11.67
CA PHE A 451 -17.64 19.99 -10.40
C PHE A 451 -18.26 21.39 -10.48
N GLU A 452 -17.57 22.34 -11.11
CA GLU A 452 -18.09 23.69 -11.35
C GLU A 452 -19.28 23.69 -12.32
N GLN A 453 -19.25 22.84 -13.35
CA GLN A 453 -20.39 22.66 -14.26
C GLN A 453 -21.61 22.05 -13.55
N GLN A 454 -21.42 21.05 -12.68
CA GLN A 454 -22.51 20.46 -11.88
C GLN A 454 -23.11 21.44 -10.86
N GLN A 455 -22.28 22.22 -10.16
CA GLN A 455 -22.78 23.25 -9.24
C GLN A 455 -23.52 24.39 -9.96
N ASN A 456 -23.08 24.77 -11.17
CA ASN A 456 -23.79 25.77 -11.97
C ASN A 456 -25.13 25.25 -12.52
N LEU A 457 -25.26 23.94 -12.78
CA LEU A 457 -26.53 23.32 -13.18
C LEU A 457 -27.52 23.27 -12.01
N GLU A 458 -27.07 22.90 -10.80
CA GLU A 458 -27.90 22.87 -9.59
C GLU A 458 -28.22 24.27 -9.04
N GLY A 459 -27.42 25.29 -9.36
CA GLY A 459 -27.62 26.69 -8.97
C GLY A 459 -28.60 27.49 -9.84
N THR A 460 -29.21 26.88 -10.87
CA THR A 460 -30.14 27.60 -11.76
C THR A 460 -31.54 27.70 -11.11
N PRO A 461 -32.07 28.90 -10.78
CA PRO A 461 -33.39 29.00 -10.18
C PRO A 461 -34.46 28.60 -11.19
N ILE A 462 -35.29 27.62 -10.84
CA ILE A 462 -36.51 27.25 -11.58
C ILE A 462 -37.38 28.51 -11.70
N ARG A 463 -37.42 29.12 -12.89
CA ARG A 463 -38.40 30.16 -13.23
C ARG A 463 -39.81 29.55 -13.17
N ARG A 464 -40.51 29.77 -12.04
CA ARG A 464 -41.95 29.51 -11.94
C ARG A 464 -42.68 30.36 -12.99
N ARG A 465 -43.21 29.73 -14.05
CA ARG A 465 -44.20 30.35 -14.93
C ARG A 465 -45.47 30.60 -14.11
N ARG A 466 -45.85 31.86 -13.96
CA ARG A 466 -47.22 32.27 -13.65
C ARG A 466 -48.14 31.76 -14.77
N MET A 467 -49.19 31.03 -14.40
CA MET A 467 -50.40 30.93 -15.21
C MET A 467 -51.59 31.24 -14.31
N ASP A 468 -52.34 32.26 -14.71
CA ASP A 468 -53.61 32.66 -14.11
C ASP A 468 -54.76 31.78 -14.62
N SER A 469 -55.70 31.52 -13.70
CA SER A 469 -57.15 31.31 -13.85
C SER A 469 -57.70 30.38 -14.94
N SER A 470 -58.32 29.27 -14.52
CA SER A 470 -59.78 29.03 -14.67
C SER A 470 -60.17 27.63 -14.18
N ASN A 471 -61.09 27.57 -13.21
CA ASN A 471 -61.84 26.37 -12.81
C ASN A 471 -62.97 26.10 -13.84
N PRO A 472 -63.53 24.88 -13.98
CA PRO A 472 -64.43 24.36 -12.94
C PRO A 472 -64.45 22.82 -12.70
N SER A 473 -64.70 22.48 -11.43
CA SER A 473 -65.51 21.38 -10.86
C SER A 473 -65.58 20.00 -11.54
N THR A 474 -65.20 18.95 -10.79
CA THR A 474 -66.14 17.86 -10.40
C THR A 474 -65.66 17.14 -9.14
N SER A 475 -66.66 16.84 -8.30
CA SER A 475 -66.69 16.09 -7.05
C SER A 475 -66.06 14.69 -7.09
N ASN A 476 -65.34 14.30 -6.04
CA ASN A 476 -65.85 13.32 -5.08
C ASN A 476 -64.97 13.17 -3.84
N GLN A 477 -65.66 12.93 -2.72
CA GLN A 477 -65.19 12.90 -1.35
C GLN A 477 -64.62 11.52 -0.94
N HIS A 478 -64.10 11.49 0.30
CA HIS A 478 -63.73 10.35 1.17
C HIS A 478 -62.29 9.86 1.00
N GLY A 479 -61.44 9.77 2.03
CA GLY A 479 -61.60 10.08 3.45
C GLY A 479 -60.22 10.08 4.11
N HIS A 480 -60.11 10.84 5.18
CA HIS A 480 -58.93 11.03 6.02
C HIS A 480 -58.36 9.73 6.61
N VAL A 481 -57.05 9.53 6.51
CA VAL A 481 -56.21 9.07 7.64
C VAL A 481 -54.92 9.89 7.62
N GLN A 482 -54.77 10.75 8.62
CA GLN A 482 -53.53 11.45 8.95
C GLN A 482 -52.58 10.45 9.62
N GLN A 483 -51.33 10.38 9.17
CA GLN A 483 -50.18 10.17 10.06
C GLN A 483 -49.01 11.02 9.56
N GLN A 484 -48.64 11.98 10.40
CA GLN A 484 -47.59 12.97 10.19
C GLN A 484 -46.21 12.29 10.19
N GLN A 485 -45.50 12.39 9.07
CA GLN A 485 -44.04 12.31 9.04
C GLN A 485 -43.50 13.70 9.43
N GLN A 486 -43.07 13.84 10.68
CA GLN A 486 -42.46 15.06 11.16
C GLN A 486 -40.99 15.08 10.71
N GLN A 487 -40.73 15.82 9.62
CA GLN A 487 -39.42 16.38 9.32
C GLN A 487 -38.99 17.23 10.51
N ARG A 488 -37.93 16.83 11.22
CA ARG A 488 -37.16 17.77 12.05
C ARG A 488 -36.05 18.32 11.20
N LEU A 489 -36.20 19.61 10.90
CA LEU A 489 -35.19 20.50 10.36
C LEU A 489 -34.02 20.57 11.33
N ASP A 490 -32.83 20.21 10.87
CA ASP A 490 -31.56 20.53 11.53
C ASP A 490 -31.32 22.03 11.41
N LEU A 491 -31.66 22.74 12.48
CA LEU A 491 -31.22 24.09 12.78
C LEU A 491 -30.21 23.98 13.91
N GLU A 492 -28.94 24.20 13.60
CA GLU A 492 -28.02 25.05 14.36
C GLU A 492 -26.58 24.88 13.83
N ASP A 493 -26.23 25.74 12.86
CA ASP A 493 -24.88 26.31 12.77
C ASP A 493 -24.98 27.72 13.39
N ILE A 494 -24.28 27.95 14.50
CA ILE A 494 -23.80 29.28 14.90
C ILE A 494 -22.28 29.19 15.06
N PRO A 495 -21.50 30.09 14.45
CA PRO A 495 -20.05 30.02 14.43
C PRO A 495 -19.46 30.63 15.70
N GLY A 496 -18.68 29.84 16.44
CA GLY A 496 -17.92 30.31 17.59
C GLY A 496 -17.22 29.16 18.28
N SER A 497 -15.92 29.34 18.55
CA SER A 497 -15.06 28.50 19.37
C SER A 497 -15.76 27.44 20.25
N SER A 498 -15.60 26.17 19.91
CA SER A 498 -15.64 25.09 20.91
C SER A 498 -14.57 24.07 20.54
N GLY A 499 -13.46 24.14 21.29
CA GLY A 499 -12.37 23.19 21.19
C GLY A 499 -12.87 21.79 21.46
N TRP A 500 -12.27 20.82 20.76
CA TRP A 500 -12.31 19.45 21.21
C TRP A 500 -11.73 19.41 22.62
N THR A 501 -12.54 18.95 23.58
CA THR A 501 -12.05 18.72 24.93
C THR A 501 -11.26 17.42 24.95
N GLU A 502 -10.29 17.33 25.85
CA GLU A 502 -9.42 16.16 26.06
C GLU A 502 -10.22 14.83 26.18
N ASN A 503 -11.48 14.90 26.65
CA ASN A 503 -12.38 13.76 26.78
C ASN A 503 -12.80 13.12 25.45
N ASP A 504 -12.92 13.88 24.36
CA ASP A 504 -13.29 13.32 23.05
C ASP A 504 -12.14 12.54 22.39
N TYR A 505 -10.90 12.88 22.76
CA TYR A 505 -9.70 12.18 22.32
C TYR A 505 -9.53 10.84 23.05
N LEU A 506 -9.75 10.83 24.38
CA LEU A 506 -9.63 9.64 25.23
C LEU A 506 -10.71 8.58 24.96
N GLN A 507 -11.92 8.97 24.51
CA GLN A 507 -12.95 8.01 24.14
C GLN A 507 -12.67 7.26 22.83
N ARG A 508 -11.90 7.86 21.90
CA ARG A 508 -11.56 7.26 20.60
C ARG A 508 -10.20 6.57 20.58
N TYR A 509 -9.28 7.02 21.42
CA TYR A 509 -7.94 6.47 21.60
C TYR A 509 -7.65 6.38 23.09
N PRO A 510 -8.21 5.40 23.81
CA PRO A 510 -7.87 5.22 25.21
C PRO A 510 -6.36 5.02 25.32
N PRO A 511 -5.65 5.81 26.15
CA PRO A 511 -4.24 5.58 26.43
C PRO A 511 -4.09 4.20 27.07
N PRO A 512 -2.95 3.52 26.86
CA PRO A 512 -2.70 2.23 27.49
C PRO A 512 -2.58 2.46 28.99
N PHE A 513 -3.66 2.16 29.71
CA PHE A 513 -3.63 1.83 31.13
C PHE A 513 -3.88 0.34 31.25
#